data_AF-A0A9D5S5M6-F1
#
_entry.id   AF-A0A9D5S5M6-F1
#
_cell.length_a   1.000
_cell.length_b   1.000
_cell.length_c   1.000
_cell.angle_alpha   90.00
_cell.angle_beta   90.00
_cell.angle_gamma   90.00
#
_symmetry.space_group_name_H-M   'P 1'
#
loop_
_entity.id
_entity.type
_entity.pdbx_description
1 polymer ?
#
loop_
_entity_poly.entity_id
_entity_poly.type
_entity_poly.pdbx_seq_one_letter_code
_entity_poly.pdbx_strand_id
1 'polypeptide(L)'
;MNKFLSCLALSAMVSVCAYGQSGTNSPYSQYGLGDLSDQGVGINKAMSGVGLAFRKGNEVNTVNPASYSAVDSLSMIVDAGISGQITHYNENGNRLNAKTGGFDYVAALFRVYKHVGVSVGVLPYSNVGYSYSSIDRLPELDMNVPIYYKGKGGLNQVLLGAGWRILKPLSVGVNASFLWGDINRSIGTVNTSFNSLAKEYSSTTYNYKLDFGIQYDQPIGKKNSDFLTIGATLGVGHNLKSDPTCTVMSKNTIQQKSDSTVYEITDGLSLPTTFGVGVAYRRTNVFRVGADFQMQKWGSIDYPNYDATDDGADFVLKSGLLKDSYSLNVGGEWIPRYMSRNFLHRMTYRIGAGFTTPYYYINGKDGPKDFHASLGIGVPIVNGYNNRSVLNISVQWQRRSADELIKENTFRINIGLTFNERWFAKWKVE
;
A
#
# COMPACT_ATOMS: atom_id res chain seq x y z
N MET A 1 -10.97 -23.79 24.02
CA MET A 1 -11.30 -22.37 24.26
C MET A 1 -10.51 -21.41 23.35
N ASN A 2 -9.19 -21.57 23.20
CA ASN A 2 -8.36 -20.61 22.45
C ASN A 2 -8.67 -20.50 20.94
N LYS A 3 -8.94 -21.61 20.24
CA LYS A 3 -9.27 -21.57 18.79
C LYS A 3 -10.55 -20.80 18.47
N PHE A 4 -11.52 -20.83 19.39
CA PHE A 4 -12.79 -20.13 19.23
C PHE A 4 -12.59 -18.63 19.42
N LEU A 5 -11.78 -18.20 20.40
CA LEU A 5 -11.38 -16.81 20.57
C LEU A 5 -10.55 -16.28 19.39
N SER A 6 -9.63 -17.09 18.83
CA SER A 6 -8.86 -16.69 17.64
C SER A 6 -9.77 -16.52 16.41
N CYS A 7 -10.74 -17.41 16.21
CA CYS A 7 -11.73 -17.26 15.14
C CYS A 7 -12.65 -16.05 15.37
N LEU A 8 -13.06 -15.81 16.62
CA LEU A 8 -13.88 -14.65 16.99
C LEU A 8 -13.13 -13.32 16.76
N ALA A 9 -11.84 -13.29 17.13
CA ALA A 9 -10.95 -12.15 16.88
C ALA A 9 -10.72 -11.94 15.37
N LEU A 10 -10.54 -13.01 14.60
CA LEU A 10 -10.42 -12.93 13.14
C LEU A 10 -11.72 -12.40 12.51
N SER A 11 -12.89 -12.87 12.95
CA SER A 11 -14.20 -12.38 12.47
C SER A 11 -14.52 -10.96 12.91
N ALA A 12 -14.08 -10.55 14.11
CA ALA A 12 -14.21 -9.18 14.59
C ALA A 12 -13.28 -8.24 13.82
N MET A 13 -12.07 -8.67 13.48
CA MET A 13 -11.14 -7.92 12.63
C MET A 13 -11.66 -7.75 11.20
N VAL A 14 -12.30 -8.78 10.62
CA VAL A 14 -12.96 -8.70 9.30
C VAL A 14 -14.15 -7.73 9.34
N SER A 15 -14.89 -7.66 10.45
CA SER A 15 -16.03 -6.73 10.59
C SER A 15 -15.61 -5.25 10.64
N VAL A 16 -14.42 -4.93 11.16
CA VAL A 16 -13.90 -3.54 11.17
C VAL A 16 -13.55 -3.06 9.76
N CYS A 17 -13.27 -3.97 8.82
CA CYS A 17 -13.04 -3.62 7.41
C CYS A 17 -14.31 -3.08 6.71
N ALA A 18 -15.51 -3.30 7.26
CA ALA A 18 -16.78 -2.89 6.65
C ALA A 18 -17.15 -1.41 6.88
N TYR A 19 -16.43 -0.70 7.77
CA TYR A 19 -16.65 0.73 8.08
C TYR A 19 -15.36 1.54 7.92
N GLY A 20 -14.84 1.65 6.70
CA GLY A 20 -13.63 2.43 6.41
C GLY A 20 -13.93 3.89 6.03
N GLN A 21 -13.48 4.85 6.86
CA GLN A 21 -13.14 6.18 6.36
C GLN A 21 -11.97 6.03 5.36
N SER A 22 -11.88 6.91 4.36
CA SER A 22 -10.77 6.87 3.41
C SER A 22 -9.42 6.91 4.15
N GLY A 23 -8.57 5.89 3.91
CA GLY A 23 -7.25 5.79 4.54
C GLY A 23 -6.31 6.94 4.17
N THR A 24 -6.62 7.68 3.10
CA THR A 24 -5.90 8.87 2.64
C THR A 24 -6.83 10.09 2.55
N ASN A 25 -6.24 11.28 2.65
CA ASN A 25 -6.89 12.56 2.32
C ASN A 25 -5.94 13.41 1.45
N SER A 26 -5.36 12.84 0.40
CA SER A 26 -4.43 13.56 -0.48
C SER A 26 -5.12 14.00 -1.76
N PRO A 27 -5.08 15.30 -2.13
CA PRO A 27 -5.47 15.76 -3.47
C PRO A 27 -4.76 15.00 -4.60
N TYR A 28 -3.58 14.46 -4.34
CA TYR A 28 -2.83 13.67 -5.31
C TYR A 28 -3.40 12.28 -5.58
N SER A 29 -4.26 11.76 -4.70
CA SER A 29 -4.98 10.50 -4.93
C SER A 29 -6.06 10.58 -6.02
N GLN A 30 -6.27 11.75 -6.62
CA GLN A 30 -7.17 11.91 -7.78
C GLN A 30 -6.61 11.32 -9.08
N TYR A 31 -5.29 11.13 -9.18
CA TYR A 31 -4.64 10.64 -10.40
C TYR A 31 -4.50 9.12 -10.41
N GLY A 32 -4.47 8.52 -11.61
CA GLY A 32 -4.26 7.09 -11.82
C GLY A 32 -5.25 6.21 -11.04
N LEU A 33 -4.75 5.16 -10.39
CA LEU A 33 -5.57 4.31 -9.50
C LEU A 33 -5.66 4.84 -8.06
N GLY A 34 -5.13 6.04 -7.78
CA GLY A 34 -5.06 6.65 -6.46
C GLY A 34 -3.68 6.58 -5.80
N ASP A 35 -3.63 6.79 -4.49
CA ASP A 35 -2.41 6.56 -3.72
C ASP A 35 -2.14 5.05 -3.61
N LEU A 36 -1.07 4.57 -4.24
CA LEU A 36 -0.66 3.16 -4.13
C LEU A 36 -0.23 2.86 -2.69
N SER A 37 -0.78 1.78 -2.13
CA SER A 37 -0.48 1.35 -0.76
C SER A 37 0.85 0.61 -0.67
N ASP A 38 1.57 0.82 0.45
CA ASP A 38 2.70 -0.04 0.81
C ASP A 38 2.22 -1.48 1.00
N GLN A 39 2.84 -2.40 0.24
CA GLN A 39 2.49 -3.82 0.20
C GLN A 39 3.14 -4.61 1.35
N GLY A 40 3.94 -3.96 2.18
CA GLY A 40 4.59 -4.53 3.35
C GLY A 40 3.73 -4.53 4.61
N VAL A 41 4.10 -5.41 5.55
CA VAL A 41 3.51 -5.45 6.90
C VAL A 41 4.25 -4.50 7.84
N GLY A 42 3.87 -4.45 9.12
CA GLY A 42 4.37 -3.45 10.08
C GLY A 42 5.90 -3.42 10.22
N ILE A 43 6.55 -4.57 10.00
CA ILE A 43 8.00 -4.69 10.02
C ILE A 43 8.65 -3.99 8.82
N ASN A 44 8.10 -4.16 7.61
CA ASN A 44 8.55 -3.46 6.41
C ASN A 44 8.30 -1.95 6.58
N LYS A 45 7.11 -1.55 7.04
CA LYS A 45 6.75 -0.14 7.27
C LYS A 45 7.69 0.56 8.25
N ALA A 46 8.11 -0.12 9.31
CA ALA A 46 9.08 0.38 10.27
C ALA A 46 10.50 0.58 9.68
N MET A 47 10.76 0.00 8.52
CA MET A 47 12.01 0.09 7.76
C MET A 47 11.76 0.68 6.35
N SER A 48 10.79 1.58 6.22
CA SER A 48 10.54 2.35 5.00
C SER A 48 10.18 1.50 3.77
N GLY A 49 9.58 0.32 3.98
CA GLY A 49 9.13 -0.60 2.92
C GLY A 49 10.15 -1.68 2.53
N VAL A 50 11.37 -1.66 3.06
CA VAL A 50 12.40 -2.65 2.72
C VAL A 50 11.95 -4.06 3.12
N GLY A 51 12.11 -5.02 2.21
CA GLY A 51 11.66 -6.38 2.37
C GLY A 51 12.08 -7.38 1.30
N LEU A 52 12.52 -6.98 0.10
CA LEU A 52 12.71 -7.91 -1.02
C LEU A 52 13.75 -9.00 -0.73
N ALA A 53 14.83 -8.65 -0.03
CA ALA A 53 15.86 -9.58 0.42
C ALA A 53 15.72 -9.99 1.90
N PHE A 54 14.68 -9.57 2.61
CA PHE A 54 14.48 -9.96 4.00
C PHE A 54 13.90 -11.37 4.11
N ARG A 55 14.58 -12.18 4.93
CA ARG A 55 14.27 -13.59 5.13
C ARG A 55 14.40 -13.97 6.60
N LYS A 56 13.26 -14.15 7.27
CA LYS A 56 13.20 -14.53 8.68
C LYS A 56 11.99 -15.44 8.93
N GLY A 57 12.18 -16.50 9.70
CA GLY A 57 11.15 -17.55 9.86
C GLY A 57 10.06 -17.25 10.89
N ASN A 58 10.10 -16.10 11.55
CA ASN A 58 9.18 -15.69 12.60
C ASN A 58 8.47 -14.36 12.28
N GLU A 59 8.51 -13.92 11.02
CA GLU A 59 7.91 -12.68 10.54
C GLU A 59 7.19 -12.96 9.21
N VAL A 60 6.08 -12.28 8.96
CA VAL A 60 5.42 -12.27 7.65
C VAL A 60 6.13 -11.23 6.77
N ASN A 61 6.34 -11.54 5.49
CA ASN A 61 6.92 -10.60 4.53
C ASN A 61 6.24 -10.76 3.17
N THR A 62 5.13 -10.04 2.99
CA THR A 62 4.29 -10.10 1.79
C THR A 62 4.94 -9.50 0.54
N VAL A 63 5.99 -8.68 0.72
CA VAL A 63 6.69 -7.98 -0.36
C VAL A 63 7.45 -8.95 -1.28
N ASN A 64 7.93 -10.09 -0.77
CA ASN A 64 8.53 -11.14 -1.59
C ASN A 64 8.06 -12.54 -1.15
N PRO A 65 7.26 -13.25 -1.98
CA PRO A 65 6.71 -14.56 -1.61
C PRO A 65 7.77 -15.67 -1.43
N ALA A 66 8.97 -15.53 -2.00
CA ALA A 66 10.04 -16.50 -1.79
C ALA A 66 10.50 -16.57 -0.32
N SER A 67 10.24 -15.51 0.47
CA SER A 67 10.55 -15.45 1.89
C SER A 67 9.72 -16.43 2.73
N TYR A 68 8.50 -16.79 2.29
CA TYR A 68 7.58 -17.65 3.03
C TYR A 68 8.18 -19.03 3.33
N SER A 69 9.05 -19.53 2.46
CA SER A 69 9.80 -20.79 2.66
C SER A 69 10.71 -20.80 3.91
N ALA A 70 10.94 -19.65 4.54
CA ALA A 70 11.71 -19.51 5.77
C ALA A 70 10.89 -19.81 7.05
N VAL A 71 9.55 -19.81 6.99
CA VAL A 71 8.70 -20.02 8.18
C VAL A 71 9.02 -21.32 8.90
N ASP A 72 9.08 -21.30 10.23
CA ASP A 72 9.33 -22.49 11.06
C ASP A 72 8.19 -23.52 10.98
N SER A 73 8.51 -24.82 11.12
CA SER A 73 7.61 -25.97 10.96
C SER A 73 6.41 -25.97 11.87
N LEU A 74 6.56 -25.44 13.08
CA LEU A 74 5.52 -25.46 14.10
C LEU A 74 4.89 -24.08 14.29
N SER A 75 5.27 -23.09 13.50
CA SER A 75 4.80 -21.72 13.64
C SER A 75 3.62 -21.43 12.72
N MET A 76 2.56 -20.88 13.30
CA MET A 76 1.57 -20.08 12.62
C MET A 76 1.76 -18.64 13.09
N ILE A 77 2.04 -17.76 12.14
CA ILE A 77 2.25 -16.33 12.39
C ILE A 77 1.02 -15.61 11.85
N VAL A 78 0.43 -14.73 12.66
CA VAL A 78 -0.63 -13.82 12.24
C VAL A 78 -0.19 -12.43 12.62
N ASP A 79 -0.18 -11.51 11.67
CA ASP A 79 0.21 -10.12 11.85
C ASP A 79 -0.94 -9.22 11.40
N ALA A 80 -1.38 -8.33 12.27
CA ALA A 80 -2.47 -7.41 11.99
C ALA A 80 -2.06 -5.99 12.35
N GLY A 81 -2.32 -5.04 11.45
CA GLY A 81 -1.91 -3.65 11.59
C GLY A 81 -3.05 -2.66 11.39
N ILE A 82 -2.98 -1.56 12.14
CA ILE A 82 -3.76 -0.34 11.95
C ILE A 82 -2.81 0.85 11.84
N SER A 83 -3.23 1.89 11.13
CA SER A 83 -2.49 3.15 11.09
C SER A 83 -3.39 4.37 11.31
N GLY A 84 -2.77 5.42 11.84
CA GLY A 84 -3.33 6.75 11.90
C GLY A 84 -2.32 7.75 11.36
N GLN A 85 -2.77 8.75 10.62
CA GLN A 85 -1.90 9.78 10.06
C GLN A 85 -2.48 11.17 10.24
N ILE A 86 -1.57 12.15 10.34
CA ILE A 86 -1.86 13.57 10.28
C ILE A 86 -1.09 14.13 9.10
N THR A 87 -1.79 14.82 8.20
CA THR A 87 -1.20 15.43 7.01
C THR A 87 -1.32 16.94 7.11
N HIS A 88 -0.20 17.62 6.95
CA HIS A 88 -0.09 19.07 6.90
C HIS A 88 0.08 19.51 5.44
N TYR A 89 -0.89 20.24 4.92
CA TYR A 89 -0.86 20.83 3.57
C TYR A 89 -0.33 22.26 3.66
N ASN A 90 0.49 22.63 2.68
CA ASN A 90 0.93 24.01 2.49
C ASN A 90 0.87 24.37 1.00
N GLU A 91 0.13 25.42 0.70
CA GLU A 91 0.00 26.00 -0.62
C GLU A 91 0.04 27.52 -0.49
N ASN A 92 1.05 28.17 -1.09
CA ASN A 92 1.16 29.64 -1.13
C ASN A 92 0.96 30.37 0.22
N GLY A 93 1.35 29.73 1.33
CA GLY A 93 1.21 30.28 2.69
C GLY A 93 -0.05 29.83 3.43
N ASN A 94 -1.05 29.27 2.74
CA ASN A 94 -2.22 28.66 3.36
C ASN A 94 -1.87 27.29 3.92
N ARG A 95 -2.34 27.01 5.15
CA ARG A 95 -2.07 25.76 5.87
C ARG A 95 -3.36 25.07 6.24
N LEU A 96 -3.46 23.78 5.93
CA LEU A 96 -4.58 22.93 6.32
C LEU A 96 -4.05 21.64 6.93
N ASN A 97 -4.85 21.02 7.79
CA ASN A 97 -4.50 19.76 8.44
C ASN A 97 -5.63 18.75 8.22
N ALA A 98 -5.28 17.53 7.82
CA ALA A 98 -6.21 16.41 7.77
C ALA A 98 -5.75 15.30 8.70
N LYS A 99 -6.72 14.59 9.28
CA LYS A 99 -6.49 13.38 10.06
C LYS A 99 -7.22 12.24 9.38
N THR A 100 -6.52 11.15 9.13
CA THR A 100 -7.11 9.90 8.66
C THR A 100 -6.55 8.75 9.46
N GLY A 101 -7.26 7.63 9.45
CA GLY A 101 -6.79 6.41 10.08
C GLY A 101 -7.68 5.26 9.64
N GLY A 102 -7.16 4.05 9.76
CA GLY A 102 -7.90 2.90 9.31
C GLY A 102 -7.14 1.60 9.42
N PHE A 103 -7.77 0.60 8.83
CA PHE A 103 -7.23 -0.72 8.62
C PHE A 103 -6.04 -0.66 7.66
N ASP A 104 -4.95 -1.34 8.02
CA ASP A 104 -3.71 -1.34 7.23
C ASP A 104 -3.48 -2.69 6.56
N TYR A 105 -3.48 -3.78 7.34
CA TYR A 105 -3.36 -5.14 6.82
C TYR A 105 -3.72 -6.18 7.88
N VAL A 106 -4.06 -7.38 7.42
CA VAL A 106 -3.99 -8.63 8.19
C VAL A 106 -3.29 -9.65 7.30
N ALA A 107 -2.28 -10.33 7.81
CA ALA A 107 -1.57 -11.37 7.08
C ALA A 107 -1.23 -12.54 7.99
N ALA A 108 -1.32 -13.75 7.47
CA ALA A 108 -0.94 -14.98 8.14
C ALA A 108 0.14 -15.69 7.33
N LEU A 109 1.02 -16.43 8.00
CA LEU A 109 2.07 -17.25 7.41
C LEU A 109 2.21 -18.54 8.22
N PHE A 110 2.16 -19.67 7.54
CA PHE A 110 2.32 -20.98 8.16
C PHE A 110 3.02 -21.95 7.21
N ARG A 111 3.65 -22.99 7.78
CA ARG A 111 4.27 -24.06 6.98
C ARG A 111 3.21 -25.11 6.61
N VAL A 112 3.13 -25.47 5.33
CA VAL A 112 2.26 -26.57 4.86
C VAL A 112 3.03 -27.84 4.56
N TYR A 113 4.28 -27.72 4.11
CA TYR A 113 5.16 -28.86 3.84
C TYR A 113 6.62 -28.50 4.14
N LYS A 114 7.53 -29.49 4.16
CA LYS A 114 8.95 -29.24 4.39
C LYS A 114 9.47 -28.20 3.38
N HIS A 115 9.89 -27.05 3.91
CA HIS A 115 10.36 -25.88 3.15
C HIS A 115 9.33 -25.19 2.24
N VAL A 116 8.03 -25.46 2.43
CA VAL A 116 6.94 -24.78 1.74
C VAL A 116 6.12 -24.01 2.77
N GLY A 117 6.15 -22.69 2.67
CA GLY A 117 5.33 -21.78 3.46
C GLY A 117 4.20 -21.21 2.62
N VAL A 118 3.04 -21.01 3.22
CA VAL A 118 1.87 -20.37 2.62
C VAL A 118 1.50 -19.14 3.43
N SER A 119 1.20 -18.06 2.73
CA SER A 119 0.71 -16.82 3.32
C SER A 119 -0.67 -16.48 2.77
N VAL A 120 -1.54 -15.95 3.63
CA VAL A 120 -2.82 -15.37 3.25
C VAL A 120 -2.89 -13.99 3.86
N GLY A 121 -3.35 -12.97 3.13
CA GLY A 121 -3.48 -11.64 3.70
C GLY A 121 -4.54 -10.80 3.03
N VAL A 122 -4.94 -9.73 3.70
CA VAL A 122 -5.84 -8.69 3.20
C VAL A 122 -5.17 -7.35 3.47
N LEU A 123 -5.03 -6.54 2.43
CA LEU A 123 -4.42 -5.21 2.48
C LEU A 123 -4.99 -4.35 1.36
N PRO A 124 -5.01 -3.01 1.48
CA PRO A 124 -5.34 -2.15 0.36
C PRO A 124 -4.26 -2.24 -0.72
N TYR A 125 -4.66 -2.10 -1.98
CA TYR A 125 -3.77 -1.92 -3.12
C TYR A 125 -3.62 -0.43 -3.47
N SER A 126 -4.73 0.31 -3.48
CA SER A 126 -4.74 1.76 -3.67
C SER A 126 -5.84 2.43 -2.86
N ASN A 127 -5.68 3.72 -2.58
CA ASN A 127 -6.68 4.53 -1.87
C ASN A 127 -6.95 5.82 -2.64
N VAL A 128 -8.23 6.19 -2.75
CA VAL A 128 -8.68 7.47 -3.28
C VAL A 128 -9.43 8.19 -2.17
N GLY A 129 -8.97 9.39 -1.85
CA GLY A 129 -9.54 10.18 -0.76
C GLY A 129 -9.10 11.62 -0.82
N TYR A 130 -10.03 12.50 -1.16
CA TYR A 130 -9.85 13.95 -1.10
C TYR A 130 -11.20 14.65 -1.09
N SER A 131 -11.24 15.83 -0.47
CA SER A 131 -12.40 16.72 -0.52
C SER A 131 -11.91 18.15 -0.34
N TYR A 132 -11.85 18.92 -1.42
CA TYR A 132 -11.42 20.32 -1.39
C TYR A 132 -12.22 21.16 -2.39
N SER A 133 -12.07 22.47 -2.31
CA SER A 133 -12.65 23.41 -3.26
C SER A 133 -11.62 24.40 -3.75
N SER A 134 -11.67 24.73 -5.04
CA SER A 134 -10.96 25.87 -5.65
C SER A 134 -11.96 26.95 -6.00
N ILE A 135 -11.49 28.19 -6.17
CA ILE A 135 -12.26 29.29 -6.74
C ILE A 135 -11.68 29.59 -8.11
N ASP A 136 -12.49 29.39 -9.15
CA ASP A 136 -12.13 29.73 -10.51
C ASP A 136 -12.92 30.96 -10.96
N ARG A 137 -12.27 31.84 -11.73
CA ARG A 137 -12.93 33.01 -12.33
C ARG A 137 -13.52 32.58 -13.67
N LEU A 138 -14.82 32.73 -13.83
CA LEU A 138 -15.52 32.57 -15.10
C LEU A 138 -15.53 33.93 -15.82
N PRO A 139 -14.68 34.14 -16.85
CA PRO A 139 -14.50 35.46 -17.46
C PRO A 139 -15.77 35.98 -18.13
N GLU A 140 -16.58 35.07 -18.69
CA GLU A 140 -17.84 35.36 -19.40
C GLU A 140 -18.91 35.97 -18.50
N LEU A 141 -18.88 35.65 -17.20
CA LEU A 141 -19.84 36.13 -16.21
C LEU A 141 -19.21 37.15 -15.24
N ASP A 142 -17.92 37.43 -15.38
CA ASP A 142 -17.09 38.19 -14.43
C ASP A 142 -17.30 37.79 -12.96
N MET A 143 -17.41 36.48 -12.71
CA MET A 143 -17.74 35.93 -11.40
C MET A 143 -16.74 34.89 -10.93
N ASN A 144 -16.50 34.87 -9.61
CA ASN A 144 -15.76 33.82 -8.93
C ASN A 144 -16.71 32.70 -8.54
N VAL A 145 -16.35 31.47 -8.90
CA VAL A 145 -17.22 30.32 -8.74
C VAL A 145 -16.47 29.19 -8.04
N PRO A 146 -17.03 28.64 -6.94
CA PRO A 146 -16.42 27.52 -6.27
C PRO A 146 -16.58 26.25 -7.13
N ILE A 147 -15.48 25.54 -7.30
CA ILE A 147 -15.42 24.19 -7.87
C ILE A 147 -15.04 23.23 -6.75
N TYR A 148 -15.89 22.23 -6.53
CA TYR A 148 -15.71 21.20 -5.53
C TYR A 148 -15.13 19.94 -6.16
N TYR A 149 -14.09 19.41 -5.54
CA TYR A 149 -13.40 18.19 -5.92
C TYR A 149 -13.56 17.18 -4.80
N LYS A 150 -14.13 16.01 -5.12
CA LYS A 150 -14.33 14.93 -4.15
C LYS A 150 -13.93 13.60 -4.76
N GLY A 151 -13.19 12.80 -4.01
CA GLY A 151 -12.86 11.44 -4.40
C GLY A 151 -12.93 10.52 -3.20
N LYS A 152 -13.42 9.30 -3.42
CA LYS A 152 -13.49 8.24 -2.41
C LYS A 152 -13.35 6.86 -3.04
N GLY A 153 -12.85 5.92 -2.26
CA GLY A 153 -12.76 4.50 -2.62
C GLY A 153 -11.31 4.06 -2.80
N GLY A 154 -11.07 3.19 -3.78
CA GLY A 154 -9.78 2.56 -4.00
C GLY A 154 -9.93 1.05 -4.20
N LEU A 155 -8.79 0.39 -4.43
CA LEU A 155 -8.74 -1.05 -4.65
C LEU A 155 -8.21 -1.75 -3.40
N ASN A 156 -8.91 -2.78 -2.95
CA ASN A 156 -8.48 -3.70 -1.92
C ASN A 156 -8.00 -5.00 -2.55
N GLN A 157 -7.19 -5.76 -1.82
CA GLN A 157 -6.80 -7.10 -2.25
C GLN A 157 -6.80 -8.13 -1.13
N VAL A 158 -7.06 -9.37 -1.52
CA VAL A 158 -6.84 -10.57 -0.73
C VAL A 158 -5.78 -11.37 -1.44
N LEU A 159 -4.73 -11.68 -0.72
CA LEU A 159 -3.53 -12.33 -1.19
C LEU A 159 -3.53 -13.78 -0.72
N LEU A 160 -3.27 -14.71 -1.62
CA LEU A 160 -2.86 -16.08 -1.32
C LEU A 160 -1.49 -16.32 -1.98
N GLY A 161 -0.49 -16.66 -1.19
CA GLY A 161 0.86 -16.85 -1.67
C GLY A 161 1.53 -18.12 -1.13
N ALA A 162 2.46 -18.64 -1.90
CA ALA A 162 3.26 -19.80 -1.54
C ALA A 162 4.73 -19.55 -1.86
N GLY A 163 5.62 -19.99 -0.97
CA GLY A 163 7.07 -19.92 -1.15
C GLY A 163 7.71 -21.26 -0.89
N TRP A 164 8.60 -21.69 -1.78
CA TRP A 164 9.29 -22.96 -1.72
C TRP A 164 10.81 -22.78 -1.82
N ARG A 165 11.56 -23.39 -0.89
CA ARG A 165 13.01 -23.55 -1.02
C ARG A 165 13.30 -24.79 -1.88
N ILE A 166 13.51 -24.57 -3.17
CA ILE A 166 13.75 -25.64 -4.15
C ILE A 166 15.13 -26.26 -3.92
N LEU A 167 16.17 -25.43 -3.83
CA LEU A 167 17.54 -25.86 -3.57
C LEU A 167 18.12 -25.01 -2.44
N LYS A 168 19.13 -25.49 -1.72
CA LYS A 168 19.92 -24.58 -0.88
C LYS A 168 20.97 -23.91 -1.78
N PRO A 169 21.07 -22.57 -1.84
CA PRO A 169 20.37 -21.54 -1.05
C PRO A 169 19.19 -20.81 -1.77
N LEU A 170 18.65 -21.38 -2.85
CA LEU A 170 17.61 -20.80 -3.71
C LEU A 170 16.16 -21.04 -3.24
N SER A 171 15.35 -20.00 -3.19
CA SER A 171 13.91 -20.07 -2.93
C SER A 171 13.13 -19.29 -3.98
N VAL A 172 11.95 -19.80 -4.33
CA VAL A 172 11.01 -19.11 -5.23
C VAL A 172 9.67 -18.96 -4.52
N GLY A 173 8.82 -18.08 -5.02
CA GLY A 173 7.45 -17.97 -4.55
C GLY A 173 6.55 -17.25 -5.54
N VAL A 174 5.26 -17.37 -5.29
CA VAL A 174 4.19 -16.70 -6.03
C VAL A 174 3.16 -16.15 -5.05
N ASN A 175 2.61 -15.01 -5.39
CA ASN A 175 1.51 -14.33 -4.73
C ASN A 175 0.40 -14.17 -5.79
N ALA A 176 -0.77 -14.74 -5.53
CA ALA A 176 -1.98 -14.52 -6.31
C ALA A 176 -2.94 -13.69 -5.47
N SER A 177 -3.25 -12.48 -5.95
CA SER A 177 -4.17 -11.56 -5.31
C SER A 177 -5.46 -11.45 -6.10
N PHE A 178 -6.60 -11.39 -5.42
CA PHE A 178 -7.85 -10.93 -6.00
C PHE A 178 -8.09 -9.47 -5.58
N LEU A 179 -8.26 -8.59 -6.55
CA LEU A 179 -8.49 -7.16 -6.43
C LEU A 179 -9.97 -6.85 -6.54
N TRP A 180 -10.48 -6.03 -5.62
CA TRP A 180 -11.84 -5.49 -5.70
C TRP A 180 -11.92 -4.06 -5.20
N GLY A 181 -12.84 -3.29 -5.75
CA GLY A 181 -13.19 -1.99 -5.21
C GLY A 181 -13.76 -1.03 -6.25
N ASP A 182 -14.20 0.11 -5.76
CA ASP A 182 -14.76 1.19 -6.55
C ASP A 182 -13.89 2.43 -6.42
N ILE A 183 -13.67 3.12 -7.53
CA ILE A 183 -13.02 4.42 -7.56
C ILE A 183 -14.06 5.43 -8.06
N ASN A 184 -14.48 6.33 -7.17
CA ASN A 184 -15.46 7.35 -7.47
C ASN A 184 -14.86 8.74 -7.29
N ARG A 185 -14.98 9.58 -8.32
CA ARG A 185 -14.49 10.96 -8.32
C ARG A 185 -15.59 11.87 -8.85
N SER A 186 -15.77 13.01 -8.21
CA SER A 186 -16.66 14.04 -8.70
C SER A 186 -16.00 15.40 -8.70
N ILE A 187 -16.30 16.16 -9.75
CA ILE A 187 -15.92 17.55 -9.92
C ILE A 187 -17.20 18.29 -10.24
N GLY A 188 -17.54 19.32 -9.48
CA GLY A 188 -18.77 20.04 -9.75
C GLY A 188 -18.76 21.44 -9.19
N THR A 189 -19.57 22.30 -9.79
CA THR A 189 -19.84 23.63 -9.27
C THR A 189 -21.26 23.67 -8.71
N VAL A 190 -21.45 24.48 -7.66
CA VAL A 190 -22.79 24.80 -7.13
C VAL A 190 -23.04 26.28 -7.39
N ASN A 191 -24.06 26.59 -8.19
CA ASN A 191 -24.46 27.96 -8.47
C ASN A 191 -25.99 28.13 -8.43
N THR A 192 -26.45 29.26 -7.89
CA THR A 192 -27.86 29.61 -7.74
C THR A 192 -28.42 30.44 -8.90
N SER A 193 -27.56 31.02 -9.73
CA SER A 193 -27.90 32.04 -10.73
C SER A 193 -27.75 31.56 -12.18
N PHE A 194 -27.08 30.43 -12.42
CA PHE A 194 -26.94 29.79 -13.74
C PHE A 194 -26.80 28.26 -13.61
N ASN A 195 -26.70 27.56 -14.73
CA ASN A 195 -26.63 26.10 -14.77
C ASN A 195 -25.41 25.58 -14.00
N SER A 196 -25.61 24.65 -13.07
CA SER A 196 -24.51 23.93 -12.42
C SER A 196 -24.07 22.75 -13.28
N LEU A 197 -22.77 22.62 -13.51
CA LEU A 197 -22.16 21.47 -14.17
C LEU A 197 -21.47 20.57 -13.15
N ALA A 198 -21.64 19.26 -13.30
CA ALA A 198 -20.96 18.25 -12.53
C ALA A 198 -20.46 17.12 -13.46
N LYS A 199 -19.28 16.59 -13.17
CA LYS A 199 -18.72 15.39 -13.79
C LYS A 199 -18.51 14.35 -12.71
N GLU A 200 -19.00 13.15 -12.95
CA GLU A 200 -18.79 12.00 -12.08
C GLU A 200 -18.04 10.93 -12.86
N TYR A 201 -16.88 10.53 -12.34
CA TYR A 201 -16.12 9.41 -12.84
C TYR A 201 -16.30 8.24 -11.89
N SER A 202 -16.71 7.10 -12.42
CA SER A 202 -16.91 5.87 -11.65
C SER A 202 -16.23 4.70 -12.34
N SER A 203 -15.58 3.85 -11.56
CA SER A 203 -15.02 2.60 -12.04
C SER A 203 -15.11 1.56 -10.94
N THR A 204 -15.61 0.39 -11.31
CA THR A 204 -15.62 -0.80 -10.45
C THR A 204 -14.67 -1.83 -11.03
N THR A 205 -13.82 -2.41 -10.20
CA THR A 205 -12.81 -3.38 -10.61
C THR A 205 -12.98 -4.69 -9.85
N TYR A 206 -12.96 -5.82 -10.58
CA TYR A 206 -12.84 -7.17 -10.03
C TYR A 206 -11.86 -7.96 -10.90
N ASN A 207 -10.63 -8.15 -10.44
CA ASN A 207 -9.63 -8.85 -11.24
C ASN A 207 -8.57 -9.51 -10.35
N TYR A 208 -7.57 -10.14 -10.94
CA TYR A 208 -6.46 -10.73 -10.22
C TYR A 208 -5.17 -9.92 -10.41
N LYS A 209 -4.19 -10.19 -9.57
CA LYS A 209 -2.81 -9.72 -9.68
C LYS A 209 -1.87 -10.88 -9.34
N LEU A 210 -0.78 -11.02 -10.08
CA LEU A 210 0.22 -12.06 -9.88
C LEU A 210 1.59 -11.44 -9.64
N ASP A 211 2.22 -11.82 -8.54
CA ASP A 211 3.62 -11.46 -8.24
C ASP A 211 4.45 -12.71 -8.03
N PHE A 212 5.59 -12.78 -8.70
CA PHE A 212 6.60 -13.81 -8.54
C PHE A 212 7.78 -13.28 -7.74
N GLY A 213 8.41 -14.16 -6.97
CA GLY A 213 9.57 -13.82 -6.15
C GLY A 213 10.65 -14.89 -6.20
N ILE A 214 11.90 -14.45 -6.08
CA ILE A 214 13.06 -15.31 -5.93
C ILE A 214 13.96 -14.75 -4.83
N GLN A 215 14.61 -15.63 -4.07
CA GLN A 215 15.62 -15.28 -3.07
C GLN A 215 16.79 -16.26 -3.11
N TYR A 216 18.01 -15.73 -3.04
CA TYR A 216 19.25 -16.49 -2.88
C TYR A 216 19.89 -16.12 -1.54
N ASP A 217 19.86 -17.03 -0.56
CA ASP A 217 20.26 -16.77 0.84
C ASP A 217 21.59 -17.44 1.19
N GLN A 218 22.70 -16.75 0.91
CA GLN A 218 24.05 -17.29 1.03
C GLN A 218 24.58 -17.14 2.47
N PRO A 219 24.88 -18.24 3.19
CA PRO A 219 25.65 -18.14 4.42
C PRO A 219 27.08 -17.64 4.11
N ILE A 220 27.56 -16.69 4.89
CA ILE A 220 28.90 -16.12 4.81
C ILE A 220 29.60 -16.33 6.16
N GLY A 221 30.91 -16.59 6.12
CA GLY A 221 31.74 -16.75 7.32
C GLY A 221 31.68 -18.14 7.94
N LYS A 222 32.54 -18.38 8.94
CA LYS A 222 32.81 -19.72 9.49
C LYS A 222 31.71 -20.27 10.41
N LYS A 223 30.80 -19.43 10.91
CA LYS A 223 29.82 -19.80 11.95
C LYS A 223 28.37 -19.96 11.45
N ASN A 224 28.10 -19.85 10.14
CA ASN A 224 26.73 -19.86 9.58
C ASN A 224 25.76 -18.89 10.29
N SER A 225 26.28 -17.82 10.89
CA SER A 225 25.50 -16.80 11.60
C SER A 225 25.19 -15.60 10.74
N ASP A 226 26.00 -15.39 9.70
CA ASP A 226 25.95 -14.26 8.79
C ASP A 226 25.44 -14.72 7.43
N PHE A 227 24.55 -13.93 6.84
CA PHE A 227 23.93 -14.25 5.56
C PHE A 227 23.89 -13.01 4.68
N LEU A 228 24.19 -13.20 3.40
CA LEU A 228 23.91 -12.26 2.34
C LEU A 228 22.76 -12.82 1.51
N THR A 229 21.66 -12.07 1.45
CA THR A 229 20.49 -12.44 0.68
C THR A 229 20.33 -11.48 -0.49
N ILE A 230 20.11 -12.02 -1.68
CA ILE A 230 19.65 -11.26 -2.85
C ILE A 230 18.22 -11.70 -3.12
N GLY A 231 17.33 -10.73 -3.35
CA GLY A 231 15.93 -10.97 -3.68
C GLY A 231 15.54 -10.25 -4.96
N ALA A 232 14.64 -10.85 -5.75
CA ALA A 232 14.01 -10.16 -6.86
C ALA A 232 12.53 -10.53 -6.97
N THR A 233 11.74 -9.64 -7.55
CA THR A 233 10.30 -9.82 -7.76
C THR A 233 9.87 -9.33 -9.14
N LEU A 234 8.81 -9.94 -9.66
CA LEU A 234 8.16 -9.60 -10.92
C LEU A 234 6.65 -9.61 -10.73
N GLY A 235 6.00 -8.45 -10.87
CA GLY A 235 4.55 -8.36 -10.96
C GLY A 235 4.10 -8.29 -12.42
N VAL A 236 3.13 -9.11 -12.80
CA VAL A 236 2.59 -9.14 -14.17
C VAL A 236 1.61 -7.98 -14.37
N GLY A 237 1.85 -7.18 -15.41
CA GLY A 237 0.91 -6.15 -15.84
C GLY A 237 -0.09 -6.68 -16.86
N HIS A 238 -1.34 -6.27 -16.74
CA HIS A 238 -2.46 -6.62 -17.63
C HIS A 238 -3.64 -5.67 -17.39
N ASN A 239 -4.62 -5.71 -18.29
CA ASN A 239 -5.83 -4.91 -18.13
C ASN A 239 -6.73 -5.46 -17.01
N LEU A 240 -7.35 -4.55 -16.26
CA LEU A 240 -8.18 -4.84 -15.12
C LEU A 240 -9.61 -5.24 -15.49
N LYS A 241 -10.00 -5.20 -16.78
CA LYS A 241 -11.38 -5.50 -17.22
C LYS A 241 -12.40 -4.67 -16.44
N SER A 242 -12.07 -3.40 -16.29
CA SER A 242 -12.94 -2.40 -15.67
C SER A 242 -13.43 -1.46 -16.75
N ASP A 243 -14.72 -1.16 -16.70
CA ASP A 243 -15.39 -0.27 -17.65
C ASP A 243 -15.62 1.09 -16.97
N PRO A 244 -14.62 2.00 -16.95
CA PRO A 244 -14.79 3.31 -16.36
C PRO A 244 -15.84 4.12 -17.11
N THR A 245 -16.62 4.89 -16.36
CA THR A 245 -17.67 5.78 -16.87
C THR A 245 -17.38 7.22 -16.51
N CYS A 246 -17.79 8.14 -17.38
CA CYS A 246 -17.85 9.58 -17.13
C CYS A 246 -19.28 10.05 -17.35
N THR A 247 -19.95 10.48 -16.29
CA THR A 247 -21.28 11.08 -16.37
C THR A 247 -21.16 12.59 -16.26
N VAL A 248 -21.56 13.29 -17.32
CA VAL A 248 -21.63 14.76 -17.35
C VAL A 248 -23.06 15.17 -17.09
N MET A 249 -23.27 15.92 -16.02
CA MET A 249 -24.57 16.42 -15.60
C MET A 249 -24.62 17.94 -15.71
N SER A 250 -25.70 18.44 -16.29
CA SER A 250 -26.03 19.86 -16.32
C SER A 250 -27.39 20.05 -15.66
N LYS A 251 -27.44 20.89 -14.63
CA LYS A 251 -28.70 21.22 -13.94
C LYS A 251 -28.98 22.71 -14.10
N ASN A 252 -30.11 23.02 -14.72
CA ASN A 252 -30.64 24.37 -14.74
C ASN A 252 -31.32 24.67 -13.40
N THR A 253 -30.67 25.49 -12.58
CA THR A 253 -31.12 25.79 -11.22
C THR A 253 -32.43 26.59 -11.17
N ILE A 254 -32.73 27.36 -12.23
CA ILE A 254 -33.95 28.18 -12.33
C ILE A 254 -35.14 27.31 -12.74
N GLN A 255 -34.97 26.43 -13.74
CA GLN A 255 -36.03 25.57 -14.27
C GLN A 255 -36.13 24.21 -13.54
N GLN A 256 -35.20 23.91 -12.63
CA GLN A 256 -35.05 22.61 -11.95
C GLN A 256 -34.99 21.40 -12.91
N LYS A 257 -34.53 21.62 -14.15
CA LYS A 257 -34.34 20.56 -15.15
C LYS A 257 -32.89 20.09 -15.11
N SER A 258 -32.66 18.78 -15.05
CA SER A 258 -31.34 18.17 -15.20
C SER A 258 -31.27 17.36 -16.49
N ASP A 259 -30.13 17.42 -17.15
CA ASP A 259 -29.75 16.54 -18.25
C ASP A 259 -28.43 15.84 -17.90
N SER A 260 -28.27 14.61 -18.37
CA SER A 260 -27.08 13.80 -18.10
C SER A 260 -26.67 12.99 -19.33
N THR A 261 -25.39 13.06 -19.68
CA THR A 261 -24.78 12.23 -20.73
C THR A 261 -23.77 11.31 -20.08
N VAL A 262 -23.83 10.02 -20.43
CA VAL A 262 -22.93 8.99 -19.91
C VAL A 262 -22.00 8.56 -21.04
N TYR A 263 -20.70 8.58 -20.78
CA TYR A 263 -19.66 8.03 -21.62
C TYR A 263 -19.02 6.84 -20.90
N GLU A 264 -18.63 5.80 -21.65
CA GLU A 264 -18.05 4.58 -21.11
C GLU A 264 -16.87 4.15 -21.99
N ILE A 265 -15.81 3.65 -21.36
CA ILE A 265 -14.70 2.98 -22.04
C ILE A 265 -14.70 1.54 -21.56
N THR A 266 -14.77 0.59 -22.48
CA THR A 266 -14.60 -0.84 -22.14
C THR A 266 -13.13 -1.16 -21.86
N ASP A 267 -12.86 -1.89 -20.78
CA ASP A 267 -11.52 -2.35 -20.38
C ASP A 267 -10.49 -1.21 -20.26
N GLY A 268 -10.89 -0.10 -19.65
CA GLY A 268 -10.15 1.17 -19.67
C GLY A 268 -9.09 1.35 -18.58
N LEU A 269 -8.91 0.38 -17.67
CA LEU A 269 -7.89 0.45 -16.60
C LEU A 269 -6.95 -0.74 -16.64
N SER A 270 -5.68 -0.53 -16.26
CA SER A 270 -4.65 -1.58 -16.31
C SER A 270 -3.69 -1.53 -15.12
N LEU A 271 -3.07 -2.67 -14.82
CA LEU A 271 -1.95 -2.79 -13.88
C LEU A 271 -0.61 -2.69 -14.62
N PRO A 272 0.40 -2.04 -14.02
CA PRO A 272 1.74 -2.00 -14.57
C PRO A 272 2.47 -3.33 -14.36
N THR A 273 3.38 -3.63 -15.28
CA THR A 273 4.43 -4.61 -14.97
C THR A 273 5.38 -3.99 -13.95
N THR A 274 5.73 -4.75 -12.91
CA THR A 274 6.60 -4.27 -11.83
C THR A 274 7.83 -5.15 -11.67
N PHE A 275 8.97 -4.53 -11.40
CA PHE A 275 10.25 -5.22 -11.16
C PHE A 275 10.82 -4.74 -9.84
N GLY A 276 11.29 -5.66 -9.01
CA GLY A 276 11.97 -5.35 -7.75
C GLY A 276 13.27 -6.13 -7.62
N VAL A 277 14.31 -5.48 -7.10
CA VAL A 277 15.57 -6.14 -6.71
C VAL A 277 15.98 -5.60 -5.35
N GLY A 278 16.45 -6.48 -4.48
CA GLY A 278 16.94 -6.10 -3.16
C GLY A 278 18.15 -6.91 -2.73
N VAL A 279 18.94 -6.32 -1.84
CA VAL A 279 20.07 -6.97 -1.17
C VAL A 279 19.96 -6.75 0.33
N ALA A 280 20.29 -7.79 1.11
CA ALA A 280 20.31 -7.69 2.56
C ALA A 280 21.49 -8.45 3.15
N TYR A 281 22.08 -7.87 4.19
CA TYR A 281 23.03 -8.56 5.05
C TYR A 281 22.41 -8.72 6.44
N ARG A 282 22.44 -9.94 6.99
CA ARG A 282 21.99 -10.17 8.36
C ARG A 282 23.00 -10.97 9.17
N ARG A 283 23.14 -10.59 10.43
CA ARG A 283 23.72 -11.41 11.49
C ARG A 283 22.60 -11.88 12.41
N THR A 284 22.42 -13.19 12.48
CA THR A 284 21.31 -13.84 13.20
C THR A 284 21.20 -13.33 14.65
N ASN A 285 20.01 -12.88 15.04
CA ASN A 285 19.69 -12.34 16.38
C ASN A 285 20.47 -11.08 16.81
N VAL A 286 21.12 -10.38 15.87
CA VAL A 286 21.86 -9.14 16.17
C VAL A 286 21.37 -7.98 15.30
N PHE A 287 21.53 -8.06 13.98
CA PHE A 287 21.06 -7.00 13.09
C PHE A 287 20.80 -7.50 11.68
N ARG A 288 19.99 -6.75 10.92
CA ARG A 288 19.89 -6.87 9.47
C ARG A 288 19.84 -5.48 8.85
N VAL A 289 20.44 -5.34 7.68
CA VAL A 289 20.34 -4.12 6.85
C VAL A 289 20.04 -4.55 5.43
N GLY A 290 19.28 -3.73 4.71
CA GLY A 290 18.95 -4.00 3.33
C GLY A 290 18.63 -2.74 2.53
N ALA A 291 18.68 -2.91 1.21
CA ALA A 291 18.34 -1.90 0.24
C ALA A 291 17.54 -2.55 -0.88
N ASP A 292 16.45 -1.89 -1.28
CA ASP A 292 15.52 -2.34 -2.30
C ASP A 292 15.34 -1.25 -3.37
N PHE A 293 15.32 -1.67 -4.62
CA PHE A 293 14.95 -0.86 -5.77
C PHE A 293 13.73 -1.49 -6.45
N GLN A 294 12.74 -0.67 -6.78
CA GLN A 294 11.53 -1.09 -7.49
C GLN A 294 11.21 -0.14 -8.63
N MET A 295 10.78 -0.71 -9.76
CA MET A 295 10.28 0.01 -10.92
C MET A 295 8.87 -0.47 -11.26
N GLN A 296 7.98 0.46 -11.60
CA GLN A 296 6.62 0.18 -12.08
C GLN A 296 6.41 0.87 -13.42
N LYS A 297 6.08 0.08 -14.45
CA LYS A 297 5.94 0.53 -15.84
C LYS A 297 4.55 1.14 -16.12
N TRP A 298 4.28 2.30 -15.52
CA TRP A 298 3.03 3.03 -15.71
C TRP A 298 3.04 3.90 -16.98
N GLY A 299 4.20 4.32 -17.48
CA GLY A 299 4.29 5.22 -18.64
C GLY A 299 3.83 4.60 -19.96
N SER A 300 3.73 3.27 -20.02
CA SER A 300 3.18 2.53 -21.16
C SER A 300 1.69 2.23 -21.04
N ILE A 301 1.00 2.76 -20.02
CA ILE A 301 -0.43 2.54 -19.78
C ILE A 301 -1.18 3.81 -20.20
N ASP A 302 -2.16 3.61 -21.08
CA ASP A 302 -3.12 4.66 -21.42
C ASP A 302 -4.16 4.77 -20.30
N TYR A 303 -4.62 5.99 -20.03
CA TYR A 303 -5.55 6.25 -18.93
C TYR A 303 -6.81 6.99 -19.41
N PRO A 304 -8.00 6.68 -18.87
CA PRO A 304 -9.24 7.34 -19.23
C PRO A 304 -9.19 8.85 -18.97
N ASN A 305 -9.54 9.63 -19.99
CA ASN A 305 -9.58 11.08 -19.89
C ASN A 305 -10.77 11.65 -20.67
N TYR A 306 -11.47 12.59 -20.05
CA TYR A 306 -12.56 13.32 -20.68
C TYR A 306 -11.99 14.61 -21.29
N ASP A 307 -12.08 14.75 -22.60
CA ASP A 307 -11.71 15.96 -23.33
C ASP A 307 -12.98 16.56 -23.95
N ALA A 308 -13.28 17.83 -23.62
CA ALA A 308 -14.29 18.62 -24.30
C ALA A 308 -13.59 19.56 -25.28
N THR A 309 -13.80 19.32 -26.57
CA THR A 309 -13.27 20.16 -27.65
C THR A 309 -14.42 20.81 -28.42
N ASP A 310 -14.11 21.78 -29.28
CA ASP A 310 -15.10 22.45 -30.13
C ASP A 310 -15.80 21.45 -31.08
N ASP A 311 -15.13 20.34 -31.43
CA ASP A 311 -15.66 19.26 -32.28
C ASP A 311 -16.53 18.24 -31.52
N GLY A 312 -16.66 18.38 -30.19
CA GLY A 312 -17.45 17.50 -29.34
C GLY A 312 -16.73 17.12 -28.05
N ALA A 313 -17.50 16.50 -27.15
CA ALA A 313 -16.99 15.89 -25.92
C ALA A 313 -16.78 14.40 -26.12
N ASP A 314 -15.60 13.91 -25.71
CA ASP A 314 -15.26 12.50 -25.80
C ASP A 314 -14.56 12.01 -24.52
N PHE A 315 -14.74 10.72 -24.22
CA PHE A 315 -14.10 10.04 -23.11
C PHE A 315 -13.26 8.88 -23.67
N VAL A 316 -11.95 9.10 -23.74
CA VAL A 316 -11.03 8.21 -24.46
C VAL A 316 -9.82 7.84 -23.63
N LEU A 317 -9.16 6.75 -24.02
CA LEU A 317 -7.85 6.37 -23.50
C LEU A 317 -6.78 7.28 -24.08
N LYS A 318 -6.00 7.92 -23.21
CA LYS A 318 -4.96 8.87 -23.60
C LYS A 318 -3.60 8.44 -23.07
N SER A 319 -2.63 8.35 -23.97
CA SER A 319 -1.24 8.09 -23.65
C SER A 319 -0.57 9.31 -23.01
N GLY A 320 0.47 9.07 -22.22
CA GLY A 320 1.30 10.14 -21.66
C GLY A 320 0.71 10.87 -20.44
N LEU A 321 -0.39 10.37 -19.88
CA LEU A 321 -0.92 10.85 -18.59
C LEU A 321 -0.19 10.21 -17.39
N LEU A 322 0.32 9.01 -17.57
CA LEU A 322 1.06 8.24 -16.59
C LEU A 322 2.56 8.21 -16.90
N LYS A 323 3.37 7.90 -15.89
CA LYS A 323 4.83 7.89 -15.95
C LYS A 323 5.39 6.72 -15.15
N ASP A 324 6.46 6.11 -15.63
CA ASP A 324 7.18 5.09 -14.87
C ASP A 324 7.60 5.60 -13.48
N SER A 325 7.31 4.79 -12.46
CA SER A 325 7.64 5.09 -11.07
C SER A 325 8.82 4.26 -10.60
N TYR A 326 9.71 4.91 -9.86
CA TYR A 326 10.91 4.34 -9.29
C TYR A 326 10.89 4.56 -7.79
N SER A 327 11.17 3.51 -7.03
CA SER A 327 11.29 3.55 -5.57
C SER A 327 12.63 2.98 -5.14
N LEU A 328 13.32 3.70 -4.25
CA LEU A 328 14.54 3.26 -3.58
C LEU A 328 14.31 3.32 -2.08
N ASN A 329 14.51 2.20 -1.39
CA ASN A 329 14.31 2.10 0.05
C ASN A 329 15.53 1.47 0.71
N VAL A 330 15.96 2.01 1.83
CA VAL A 330 17.04 1.47 2.68
C VAL A 330 16.56 1.38 4.11
N GLY A 331 16.94 0.32 4.81
CA GLY A 331 16.44 0.10 6.16
C GLY A 331 17.14 -1.03 6.87
N GLY A 332 16.97 -1.06 8.18
CA GLY A 332 17.59 -2.08 9.02
C GLY A 332 16.96 -2.21 10.38
N GLU A 333 17.29 -3.32 11.02
CA GLU A 333 16.90 -3.61 12.40
C GLU A 333 18.11 -4.01 13.23
N TRP A 334 18.08 -3.65 14.50
CA TRP A 334 19.11 -3.99 15.48
C TRP A 334 18.46 -4.46 16.78
N ILE A 335 19.00 -5.55 17.32
CA ILE A 335 18.63 -6.14 18.60
C ILE A 335 19.90 -6.14 19.45
N PRO A 336 19.98 -5.32 20.51
CA PRO A 336 21.20 -5.20 21.31
C PRO A 336 21.68 -6.54 21.87
N ARG A 337 20.78 -7.29 22.53
CA ARG A 337 21.04 -8.65 23.03
C ARG A 337 19.74 -9.45 23.14
N TYR A 338 19.54 -10.38 22.21
CA TYR A 338 18.34 -11.21 22.09
C TYR A 338 17.95 -11.99 23.38
N MET A 339 18.93 -12.48 24.15
CA MET A 339 18.70 -13.26 25.39
C MET A 339 18.98 -12.49 26.69
N SER A 340 18.99 -11.16 26.66
CA SER A 340 19.28 -10.38 27.88
C SER A 340 18.14 -10.43 28.91
N ARG A 341 18.48 -10.36 30.20
CA ARG A 341 17.50 -10.13 31.28
C ARG A 341 16.93 -8.70 31.21
N ASN A 342 17.70 -7.74 30.71
CA ASN A 342 17.21 -6.37 30.52
C ASN A 342 16.21 -6.34 29.36
N PHE A 343 15.01 -5.81 29.61
CA PHE A 343 13.93 -5.75 28.62
C PHE A 343 14.31 -4.89 27.40
N LEU A 344 14.93 -3.73 27.60
CA LEU A 344 15.34 -2.83 26.51
C LEU A 344 16.34 -3.49 25.55
N HIS A 345 17.21 -4.35 26.06
CA HIS A 345 18.17 -5.08 25.22
C HIS A 345 17.50 -6.14 24.32
N ARG A 346 16.29 -6.59 24.65
CA ARG A 346 15.51 -7.54 23.85
C ARG A 346 14.59 -6.86 22.84
N MET A 347 14.41 -5.55 22.94
CA MET A 347 13.64 -4.78 21.96
C MET A 347 14.36 -4.77 20.61
N THR A 348 13.58 -4.79 19.53
CA THR A 348 14.10 -4.61 18.18
C THR A 348 13.94 -3.15 17.80
N TYR A 349 15.03 -2.47 17.43
CA TYR A 349 15.01 -1.09 16.96
C TYR A 349 15.12 -1.09 15.44
N ARG A 350 14.29 -0.30 14.76
CA ARG A 350 14.18 -0.24 13.30
C ARG A 350 14.29 1.19 12.81
N ILE A 351 14.98 1.36 11.70
CA ILE A 351 15.11 2.63 10.99
C ILE A 351 15.06 2.36 9.49
N GLY A 352 14.49 3.30 8.73
CA GLY A 352 14.53 3.26 7.28
C GLY A 352 14.34 4.64 6.67
N ALA A 353 14.72 4.76 5.41
CA ALA A 353 14.47 5.91 4.57
C ALA A 353 14.27 5.46 3.12
N GLY A 354 13.55 6.27 2.35
CA GLY A 354 13.29 5.98 0.97
C GLY A 354 12.87 7.19 0.17
N PHE A 355 12.78 6.96 -1.12
CA PHE A 355 12.39 7.95 -2.11
C PHE A 355 11.58 7.25 -3.22
N THR A 356 10.48 7.87 -3.62
CA THR A 356 9.61 7.35 -4.69
C THR A 356 9.23 8.48 -5.64
N THR A 357 9.35 8.24 -6.95
CA THR A 357 8.87 9.16 -7.98
C THR A 357 7.37 8.98 -8.21
N PRO A 358 6.63 10.05 -8.56
CA PRO A 358 5.23 9.93 -8.94
C PRO A 358 5.07 9.03 -10.16
N TYR A 359 3.87 8.49 -10.34
CA TYR A 359 3.53 7.65 -11.48
C TYR A 359 2.57 8.33 -12.47
N TYR A 360 2.35 9.64 -12.31
CA TYR A 360 1.42 10.45 -13.09
C TYR A 360 2.00 11.83 -13.34
N TYR A 361 1.50 12.48 -14.39
CA TYR A 361 1.73 13.89 -14.66
C TYR A 361 0.57 14.73 -14.13
N ILE A 362 0.88 15.97 -13.72
CA ILE A 362 -0.10 16.98 -13.34
C ILE A 362 0.11 18.17 -14.28
N ASN A 363 -0.90 18.48 -15.10
CA ASN A 363 -0.84 19.59 -16.07
C ASN A 363 0.43 19.55 -16.95
N GLY A 364 0.82 18.35 -17.41
CA GLY A 364 2.02 18.13 -18.22
C GLY A 364 3.36 18.26 -17.48
N LYS A 365 3.37 18.52 -16.17
CA LYS A 365 4.56 18.53 -15.32
C LYS A 365 4.62 17.27 -14.44
N ASP A 366 5.83 16.93 -13.97
CA ASP A 366 6.01 15.83 -13.03
C ASP A 366 5.18 16.06 -11.75
N GLY A 367 4.50 15.01 -11.29
CA GLY A 367 3.83 15.02 -9.99
C GLY A 367 4.81 15.19 -8.80
N PRO A 368 4.30 15.25 -7.57
CA PRO A 368 5.14 15.40 -6.39
C PRO A 368 6.02 14.18 -6.15
N LYS A 369 7.31 14.42 -5.91
CA LYS A 369 8.24 13.39 -5.46
C LYS A 369 8.03 13.12 -3.98
N ASP A 370 8.17 11.86 -3.59
CA ASP A 370 7.92 11.38 -2.24
C ASP A 370 9.23 11.03 -1.54
N PHE A 371 9.50 11.67 -0.40
CA PHE A 371 10.60 11.31 0.49
C PHE A 371 10.02 10.83 1.80
N HIS A 372 10.47 9.66 2.26
CA HIS A 372 9.94 9.07 3.48
C HIS A 372 11.05 8.52 4.37
N ALA A 373 10.81 8.58 5.68
CA ALA A 373 11.68 8.02 6.70
C ALA A 373 10.84 7.39 7.81
N SER A 374 11.38 6.35 8.45
CA SER A 374 10.68 5.59 9.47
C SER A 374 11.58 5.27 10.65
N LEU A 375 10.99 5.28 11.83
CA LEU A 375 11.55 4.73 13.06
C LEU A 375 10.56 3.76 13.66
N GLY A 376 11.04 2.64 14.20
CA GLY A 376 10.15 1.68 14.82
C GLY A 376 10.80 0.87 15.93
N ILE A 377 9.93 0.31 16.76
CA ILE A 377 10.29 -0.60 17.84
C ILE A 377 9.45 -1.87 17.76
N GLY A 378 10.09 -3.01 17.97
CA GLY A 378 9.46 -4.31 18.19
C GLY A 378 9.59 -4.68 19.66
N VAL A 379 8.47 -4.68 20.37
CA VAL A 379 8.38 -4.99 21.79
C VAL A 379 8.00 -6.47 21.93
N PRO A 380 8.90 -7.35 22.39
CA PRO A 380 8.57 -8.76 22.58
C PRO A 380 7.56 -8.92 23.72
N ILE A 381 6.49 -9.66 23.45
CA ILE A 381 5.48 -10.01 24.45
C ILE A 381 5.95 -11.32 25.10
N VAL A 382 6.30 -11.25 26.39
CA VAL A 382 6.88 -12.38 27.14
C VAL A 382 5.99 -12.72 28.33
N ASN A 383 5.19 -13.77 28.16
CA ASN A 383 4.31 -14.32 29.19
C ASN A 383 4.65 -15.81 29.41
N GLY A 384 4.11 -16.44 30.47
CA GLY A 384 4.41 -17.85 30.81
C GLY A 384 4.10 -18.88 29.70
N TYR A 385 3.24 -18.52 28.74
CA TYR A 385 2.81 -19.37 27.64
C TYR A 385 3.35 -18.94 26.26
N ASN A 386 3.86 -17.72 26.11
CA ASN A 386 4.26 -17.16 24.82
C ASN A 386 5.44 -16.20 24.96
N ASN A 387 6.49 -16.43 24.18
CA ASN A 387 7.69 -15.59 24.09
C ASN A 387 8.06 -15.26 22.63
N ARG A 388 7.13 -15.44 21.69
CA ARG A 388 7.36 -15.30 20.24
C ARG A 388 6.57 -14.16 19.61
N SER A 389 5.50 -13.70 20.27
CA SER A 389 4.71 -12.56 19.81
C SER A 389 5.43 -11.24 19.99
N VAL A 390 5.15 -10.29 19.10
CA VAL A 390 5.79 -8.96 19.08
C VAL A 390 4.73 -7.89 18.82
N LEU A 391 4.73 -6.84 19.64
CA LEU A 391 4.04 -5.60 19.35
C LEU A 391 4.99 -4.68 18.57
N ASN A 392 4.63 -4.35 17.33
CA ASN A 392 5.38 -3.45 16.47
C ASN A 392 4.74 -2.06 16.49
N ILE A 393 5.52 -1.05 16.85
CA ILE A 393 5.11 0.35 16.81
C ILE A 393 6.09 1.07 15.89
N SER A 394 5.59 1.87 14.94
CA SER A 394 6.43 2.69 14.09
C SER A 394 5.84 4.05 13.83
N VAL A 395 6.72 5.02 13.61
CA VAL A 395 6.40 6.36 13.14
C VAL A 395 7.06 6.52 11.78
N GLN A 396 6.29 7.05 10.83
CA GLN A 396 6.77 7.39 9.50
C GLN A 396 6.54 8.88 9.26
N TRP A 397 7.55 9.53 8.73
CA TRP A 397 7.46 10.86 8.16
C TRP A 397 7.54 10.73 6.65
N GLN A 398 6.64 11.39 5.95
CA GLN A 398 6.53 11.38 4.50
C GLN A 398 6.32 12.80 4.01
N ARG A 399 7.05 13.18 2.97
CA ARG A 399 7.01 14.51 2.38
C ARG A 399 6.85 14.40 0.87
N ARG A 400 5.73 14.93 0.38
CA ARG A 400 5.44 15.04 -1.06
C ARG A 400 5.55 16.49 -1.49
N SER A 401 6.35 16.74 -2.52
CA SER A 401 6.51 18.08 -3.08
C SER A 401 6.89 18.07 -4.55
N ALA A 402 6.33 19.03 -5.27
CA ALA A 402 6.72 19.46 -6.61
C ALA A 402 6.62 20.99 -6.68
N ASP A 403 7.24 21.59 -7.70
CA ASP A 403 7.17 23.03 -7.94
C ASP A 403 5.75 23.44 -8.30
N GLU A 404 5.28 24.57 -7.76
CA GLU A 404 3.93 25.13 -7.97
C GLU A 404 2.76 24.24 -7.52
N LEU A 405 3.03 23.11 -6.85
CA LEU A 405 2.02 22.19 -6.34
C LEU A 405 1.99 22.16 -4.80
N ILE A 406 0.89 21.64 -4.25
CA ILE A 406 0.63 21.54 -2.80
C ILE A 406 1.73 20.72 -2.12
N LYS A 407 2.34 21.24 -1.06
CA LYS A 407 3.30 20.48 -0.25
C LYS A 407 2.58 19.72 0.84
N GLU A 408 2.78 18.41 0.91
CA GLU A 408 2.23 17.56 1.97
C GLU A 408 3.36 17.09 2.89
N ASN A 409 3.17 17.26 4.20
CA ASN A 409 3.98 16.61 5.23
C ASN A 409 3.07 15.71 6.07
N THR A 410 3.25 14.41 5.93
CA THR A 410 2.45 13.40 6.60
C THR A 410 3.25 12.74 7.69
N PHE A 411 2.69 12.70 8.90
CA PHE A 411 3.18 11.92 10.02
C PHE A 411 2.21 10.76 10.25
N ARG A 412 2.69 9.52 10.10
CA ARG A 412 1.92 8.30 10.31
C ARG A 412 2.44 7.54 11.52
N ILE A 413 1.54 7.01 12.32
CA ILE A 413 1.82 6.02 13.36
C ILE A 413 1.19 4.71 12.92
N ASN A 414 1.98 3.63 12.92
CA ASN A 414 1.50 2.28 12.67
C ASN A 414 1.65 1.43 13.91
N ILE A 415 0.61 0.68 14.24
CA ILE A 415 0.59 -0.29 15.33
C ILE A 415 0.27 -1.64 14.71
N GLY A 416 1.19 -2.59 14.84
CA GLY A 416 1.03 -3.97 14.36
C GLY A 416 1.23 -4.97 15.49
N LEU A 417 0.44 -6.03 15.50
CA LEU A 417 0.56 -7.10 16.47
C LEU A 417 0.81 -8.43 15.77
N THR A 418 2.01 -8.96 15.97
CA THR A 418 2.43 -10.25 15.43
C THR A 418 2.21 -11.32 16.50
N PHE A 419 1.24 -12.19 16.27
CA PHE A 419 1.02 -13.43 17.01
C PHE A 419 1.84 -14.55 16.38
N ASN A 420 2.61 -15.28 17.18
CA ASN A 420 3.35 -16.45 16.73
C ASN A 420 3.08 -17.64 17.66
N GLU A 421 2.18 -18.52 17.21
CA GLU A 421 1.73 -19.67 17.99
C GLU A 421 2.28 -21.00 17.49
N ARG A 422 2.38 -21.97 18.41
CA ARG A 422 2.73 -23.36 18.12
C ARG A 422 1.49 -24.15 17.70
N TRP A 423 0.94 -23.86 16.52
CA TRP A 423 -0.34 -24.41 16.08
C TRP A 423 -0.30 -25.91 15.75
N PHE A 424 0.88 -26.46 15.45
CA PHE A 424 1.06 -27.84 14.97
C PHE A 424 1.81 -28.77 15.95
N ALA A 425 2.03 -28.33 17.20
CA ALA A 425 2.60 -29.20 18.21
C ALA A 425 1.55 -30.24 18.65
N LYS A 426 1.87 -31.54 18.50
CA LYS A 426 1.06 -32.60 19.12
C LYS A 426 1.21 -32.48 20.63
N TRP A 427 0.09 -32.24 21.33
CA TRP A 427 0.06 -32.27 22.78
C TRP A 427 0.38 -33.70 23.24
N LYS A 428 1.38 -33.86 24.09
CA LYS A 428 1.52 -35.10 24.86
C LYS A 428 0.51 -35.01 26.01
N VAL A 429 -0.38 -35.99 26.08
CA VAL A 429 -1.19 -36.24 27.26
C VAL A 429 -0.29 -37.10 28.15
N GLU A 430 0.04 -36.62 29.35
CA GLU A 430 0.65 -37.44 30.41
C GLU A 430 -0.44 -38.19 31.18
#